data_AF-A0AAU6UD68-F1
#
_entry.id   AF-A0AAU6UD68-F1
#
_cell.length_a   1.000
_cell.length_b   1.000
_cell.length_c   1.000
_cell.angle_alpha   90.00
_cell.angle_beta   90.00
_cell.angle_gamma   90.00
#
_symmetry.space_group_name_H-M   'P 1'
#
loop_
_entity.id
_entity.type
_entity.pdbx_description
1 polymer ?
#
loop_
_entity_poly.entity_id
_entity_poly.type
_entity_poly.pdbx_seq_one_letter_code
_entity_poly.pdbx_strand_id
1 'polypeptide(L)'
;MSQQFSQLVERLSHTLSLTGVNSHGKEQSVTEEIHQCRSMLNNAVDALRAGQTLRQQVLSEMRELMKYTTSLKKMAGEVVGIADKTNLLALNAAIESARAGEAGRGFAVVADEVRGLSQQSRETASKMTEQVNSVNAAIEKACEMVEQVNKDETEQMNNTEQCIDEVINHFQHIVQTLDEQAQGLTEDAQQVKETVTHVIIRLQFQDRVSQILEQITRNLTELGDAITLVQQDRNHPIVGQLSPQKWLDKMKSSYTMIEQHQVHTGKKSTHSSKPEVQSDITFF
;
A
#
# COMPACT_ATOMS: atom_id res chain seq x y z
N MET A 1 -27.58 33.44 10.62
CA MET A 1 -27.17 33.17 9.22
C MET A 1 -25.75 33.63 8.94
N SER A 2 -25.41 34.92 9.07
CA SER A 2 -24.03 35.42 8.82
C SER A 2 -22.94 34.68 9.62
N GLN A 3 -23.16 34.43 10.90
CA GLN A 3 -22.21 33.73 11.78
C GLN A 3 -21.91 32.28 11.34
N GLN A 4 -22.89 31.56 10.79
CA GLN A 4 -22.70 30.17 10.31
C GLN A 4 -21.87 30.13 9.03
N PHE A 5 -22.05 31.11 8.13
CA PHE A 5 -21.25 31.21 6.91
C PHE A 5 -19.80 31.65 7.18
N SER A 6 -19.58 32.56 8.14
CA SER A 6 -18.22 32.89 8.58
C SER A 6 -17.50 31.69 9.20
N GLN A 7 -18.19 30.90 10.03
CA GLN A 7 -17.63 29.65 10.57
C GLN A 7 -17.30 28.64 9.46
N LEU A 8 -18.09 28.58 8.38
CA LEU A 8 -17.82 27.71 7.23
C LEU A 8 -16.53 28.13 6.50
N VAL A 9 -16.36 29.43 6.24
CA VAL A 9 -15.16 29.98 5.59
C VAL A 9 -13.90 29.77 6.44
N GLU A 10 -14.03 29.94 7.75
CA GLU A 10 -12.94 29.70 8.70
C GLU A 10 -12.54 28.22 8.73
N ARG A 11 -13.53 27.30 8.79
CA ARG A 11 -13.29 25.86 8.70
C ARG A 11 -12.64 25.44 7.38
N LEU A 12 -13.09 25.99 6.25
CA LEU A 12 -12.49 25.75 4.94
C LEU A 12 -11.03 26.22 4.90
N SER A 13 -10.75 27.41 5.45
CA SER A 13 -9.39 27.94 5.51
C SER A 13 -8.48 27.09 6.42
N HIS A 14 -9.01 26.60 7.53
CA HIS A 14 -8.29 25.67 8.41
C HIS A 14 -8.00 24.34 7.70
N THR A 15 -8.99 23.74 7.03
CA THR A 15 -8.80 22.50 6.26
C THR A 15 -7.78 22.68 5.13
N LEU A 16 -7.81 23.79 4.39
CA LEU A 16 -6.81 24.14 3.38
C LEU A 16 -5.39 24.19 3.96
N SER A 17 -5.22 24.82 5.12
CA SER A 17 -3.92 24.91 5.78
C SER A 17 -3.39 23.54 6.22
N LEU A 18 -4.27 22.65 6.68
CA LEU A 18 -3.91 21.29 7.06
C LEU A 18 -3.51 20.45 5.83
N THR A 19 -4.24 20.56 4.73
CA THR A 19 -3.93 19.80 3.50
C THR A 19 -2.58 20.23 2.90
N GLY A 20 -2.29 21.54 2.85
CA GLY A 20 -1.02 22.05 2.31
C GLY A 20 0.21 21.73 3.16
N VAL A 21 0.08 21.73 4.50
CA VAL A 21 1.21 21.43 5.41
C VAL A 21 1.41 19.92 5.60
N ASN A 22 0.34 19.12 5.61
CA ASN A 22 0.45 17.67 5.77
C ASN A 22 0.78 16.92 4.47
N SER A 23 0.63 17.51 3.27
CA SER A 23 0.96 16.78 2.03
C SER A 23 2.45 16.42 1.99
N HIS A 24 3.35 17.38 2.26
CA HIS A 24 4.80 17.15 2.25
C HIS A 24 5.24 16.14 3.32
N GLY A 25 4.67 16.18 4.52
CA GLY A 25 5.00 15.24 5.59
C GLY A 25 4.48 13.82 5.33
N LYS A 26 3.29 13.69 4.73
CA LYS A 26 2.76 12.38 4.31
C LYS A 26 3.50 11.82 3.11
N GLU A 27 3.90 12.65 2.16
CA GLU A 27 4.66 12.21 0.98
C GLU A 27 6.02 11.64 1.38
N GLN A 28 6.75 12.32 2.28
CA GLN A 28 7.97 11.77 2.87
C GLN A 28 7.72 10.44 3.60
N SER A 29 6.69 10.37 4.44
CA SER A 29 6.35 9.14 5.16
C SER A 29 6.00 7.98 4.23
N VAL A 30 5.25 8.22 3.15
CA VAL A 30 4.90 7.17 2.20
C VAL A 30 6.12 6.74 1.38
N THR A 31 7.00 7.68 0.99
CA THR A 31 8.26 7.30 0.33
C THR A 31 9.18 6.48 1.24
N GLU A 32 9.24 6.78 2.54
CA GLU A 32 9.97 5.98 3.53
C GLU A 32 9.39 4.56 3.65
N GLU A 33 8.07 4.42 3.73
CA GLU A 33 7.41 3.11 3.74
C GLU A 33 7.69 2.29 2.45
N ILE A 34 7.71 2.95 1.28
CA ILE A 34 8.09 2.29 0.01
C ILE A 34 9.55 1.84 0.06
N HIS A 35 10.47 2.68 0.56
CA HIS A 35 11.88 2.32 0.72
C HIS A 35 12.07 1.15 1.68
N GLN A 36 11.32 1.13 2.79
CA GLN A 36 11.35 0.04 3.75
C GLN A 36 10.80 -1.25 3.15
N CYS A 37 9.68 -1.19 2.44
CA CYS A 37 9.10 -2.33 1.73
C CYS A 37 10.09 -2.90 0.71
N ARG A 38 10.72 -2.03 -0.10
CA ARG A 38 11.77 -2.43 -1.05
C ARG A 38 12.96 -3.11 -0.37
N SER A 39 13.39 -2.59 0.78
CA SER A 39 14.48 -3.20 1.56
C SER A 39 14.11 -4.59 2.07
N MET A 40 12.90 -4.75 2.63
CA MET A 40 12.41 -6.04 3.11
C MET A 40 12.31 -7.07 1.97
N LEU A 41 11.84 -6.65 0.80
CA LEU A 41 11.71 -7.50 -0.38
C LEU A 41 13.07 -7.92 -0.93
N ASN A 42 14.05 -7.01 -1.01
CA ASN A 42 15.42 -7.35 -1.40
C ASN A 42 16.05 -8.36 -0.43
N ASN A 43 15.85 -8.18 0.87
CA ASN A 43 16.34 -9.15 1.86
C ASN A 43 15.72 -10.54 1.68
N ALA A 44 14.45 -10.62 1.29
CA ALA A 44 13.79 -11.89 0.98
C ALA A 44 14.41 -12.56 -0.25
N VAL A 45 14.68 -11.79 -1.32
CA VAL A 45 15.37 -12.30 -2.52
C VAL A 45 16.78 -12.80 -2.18
N ASP A 46 17.54 -12.07 -1.35
CA ASP A 46 18.87 -12.49 -0.93
C ASP A 46 18.84 -13.78 -0.09
N ALA A 47 17.84 -13.94 0.78
CA ALA A 47 17.64 -15.18 1.53
C ALA A 47 17.34 -16.38 0.61
N LEU A 48 16.55 -16.18 -0.46
CA LEU A 48 16.29 -17.21 -1.47
C LEU A 48 17.57 -17.60 -2.23
N ARG A 49 18.38 -16.60 -2.65
CA ARG A 49 19.68 -16.84 -3.31
C ARG A 49 20.66 -17.61 -2.42
N ALA A 50 20.68 -17.31 -1.12
CA ALA A 50 21.45 -18.08 -0.15
C ALA A 50 20.98 -19.55 -0.09
N GLY A 51 19.66 -19.78 -0.10
CA GLY A 51 19.07 -21.11 -0.18
C GLY A 51 19.45 -21.89 -1.46
N GLN A 52 19.50 -21.22 -2.61
CA GLN A 52 19.99 -21.82 -3.87
C GLN A 52 21.45 -22.27 -3.75
N THR A 53 22.31 -21.43 -3.19
CA THR A 53 23.73 -21.74 -2.98
C THR A 53 23.90 -22.96 -2.08
N LEU A 54 23.13 -23.04 -0.99
CA LEU A 54 23.15 -24.19 -0.08
C LEU A 54 22.72 -25.48 -0.78
N ARG A 55 21.68 -25.45 -1.63
CA ARG A 55 21.27 -26.62 -2.42
C ARG A 55 22.31 -27.06 -3.42
N GLN A 56 23.02 -26.14 -4.06
CA GLN A 56 24.14 -26.49 -4.95
C GLN A 56 25.25 -27.21 -4.18
N GLN A 57 25.54 -26.80 -2.94
CA GLN A 57 26.47 -27.53 -2.07
C GLN A 57 25.94 -28.94 -1.76
N VAL A 58 24.65 -29.08 -1.40
CA VAL A 58 24.03 -30.40 -1.17
C VAL A 58 24.14 -31.32 -2.40
N LEU A 59 23.89 -30.79 -3.61
CA LEU A 59 24.08 -31.57 -4.85
C LEU A 59 25.54 -32.00 -5.05
N SER A 60 26.50 -31.14 -4.71
CA SER A 60 27.93 -31.49 -4.77
C SER A 60 28.26 -32.64 -3.80
N GLU A 61 27.82 -32.53 -2.55
CA GLU A 61 28.00 -33.57 -1.52
C GLU A 61 27.35 -34.90 -1.93
N MET A 62 26.15 -34.87 -2.52
CA MET A 62 25.50 -36.09 -3.03
C MET A 62 26.29 -36.75 -4.16
N ARG A 63 26.89 -35.96 -5.06
CA ARG A 63 27.78 -36.50 -6.10
C ARG A 63 29.05 -37.11 -5.52
N GLU A 64 29.59 -36.57 -4.44
CA GLU A 64 30.70 -37.20 -3.72
C GLU A 64 30.28 -38.51 -3.06
N LEU A 65 29.10 -38.56 -2.42
CA LEU A 65 28.54 -39.80 -1.87
C LEU A 65 28.35 -40.89 -2.94
N MET A 66 27.96 -40.53 -4.17
CA MET A 66 27.91 -41.48 -5.29
C MET A 66 29.29 -42.06 -5.65
N LYS A 67 30.38 -41.28 -5.52
CA LYS A 67 31.75 -41.79 -5.74
C LYS A 67 32.17 -42.76 -4.63
N TYR A 68 31.84 -42.46 -3.37
CA TYR A 68 32.14 -43.35 -2.24
C TYR A 68 31.41 -44.69 -2.34
N THR A 69 30.12 -44.66 -2.64
CA THR A 69 29.29 -45.86 -2.82
C THR A 69 29.73 -46.69 -4.03
N THR A 70 30.14 -46.07 -5.14
CA THR A 70 30.76 -46.78 -6.27
C THR A 70 32.03 -47.52 -5.83
N SER A 71 32.85 -46.89 -4.98
CA SER A 71 34.05 -47.52 -4.43
C SER A 71 33.70 -48.68 -3.48
N LEU A 72 32.66 -48.53 -2.64
CA LEU A 72 32.14 -49.61 -1.80
C LEU A 72 31.64 -50.81 -2.61
N LYS A 73 30.96 -50.56 -3.74
CA LYS A 73 30.54 -51.61 -4.66
C LYS A 73 31.72 -52.38 -5.23
N LYS A 74 32.79 -51.68 -5.60
CA LYS A 74 34.03 -52.31 -6.08
C LYS A 74 34.68 -53.17 -5.00
N MET A 75 34.80 -52.67 -3.77
CA MET A 75 35.34 -53.42 -2.63
C MET A 75 34.50 -54.67 -2.33
N ALA A 76 33.17 -54.58 -2.37
CA ALA A 76 32.30 -55.74 -2.21
C ALA A 76 32.55 -56.80 -3.32
N GLY A 77 32.73 -56.36 -4.56
CA GLY A 77 33.11 -57.25 -5.67
C GLY A 77 34.48 -57.92 -5.49
N GLU A 78 35.47 -57.19 -4.94
CA GLU A 78 36.78 -57.75 -4.59
C GLU A 78 36.66 -58.81 -3.49
N VAL A 79 35.80 -58.61 -2.48
CA VAL A 79 35.53 -59.62 -1.44
C VAL A 79 34.89 -60.88 -2.03
N VAL A 80 33.96 -60.75 -2.99
CA VAL A 80 33.42 -61.92 -3.74
C VAL A 80 34.55 -62.66 -4.46
N GLY A 81 35.46 -61.94 -5.12
CA GLY A 81 36.60 -62.54 -5.81
C GLY A 81 37.58 -63.25 -4.86
N ILE A 82 37.80 -62.71 -3.66
CA ILE A 82 38.62 -63.36 -2.61
C ILE A 82 37.92 -64.62 -2.11
N ALA A 83 36.62 -64.53 -1.80
CA ALA A 83 35.83 -65.66 -1.36
C ALA A 83 35.86 -66.81 -2.37
N ASP A 84 35.75 -66.53 -3.67
CA ASP A 84 35.79 -67.53 -4.73
C ASP A 84 37.14 -68.22 -4.86
N LYS A 85 38.24 -67.46 -4.72
CA LYS A 85 39.60 -68.02 -4.71
C LYS A 85 39.83 -68.89 -3.47
N THR A 86 39.39 -68.44 -2.31
CA THR A 86 39.49 -69.21 -1.05
C THR A 86 38.66 -70.49 -1.11
N ASN A 87 37.46 -70.43 -1.70
CA ASN A 87 36.61 -71.60 -1.94
C ASN A 87 37.30 -72.62 -2.86
N LEU A 88 37.95 -72.17 -3.93
CA LEU A 88 38.74 -73.03 -4.81
C LEU A 88 39.96 -73.66 -4.12
N LEU A 89 40.67 -72.88 -3.30
CA LEU A 89 41.78 -73.37 -2.49
C LEU A 89 41.33 -74.44 -1.49
N ALA A 90 40.21 -74.19 -0.80
CA ALA A 90 39.61 -75.13 0.14
C ALA A 90 39.16 -76.42 -0.57
N LEU A 91 38.57 -76.31 -1.75
CA LEU A 91 38.20 -77.46 -2.57
C LEU A 91 39.42 -78.31 -2.97
N ASN A 92 40.49 -77.66 -3.43
CA ASN A 92 41.72 -78.36 -3.77
C ASN A 92 42.35 -79.05 -2.55
N ALA A 93 42.32 -78.39 -1.38
CA ALA A 93 42.80 -78.97 -0.13
C ALA A 93 41.95 -80.17 0.33
N ALA A 94 40.63 -80.12 0.15
CA ALA A 94 39.72 -81.23 0.46
C ALA A 94 40.00 -82.44 -0.45
N ILE A 95 40.23 -82.21 -1.76
CA ILE A 95 40.59 -83.27 -2.72
C ILE A 95 41.93 -83.93 -2.33
N GLU A 96 42.96 -83.14 -2.01
CA GLU A 96 44.27 -83.68 -1.65
C GLU A 96 44.24 -84.40 -0.28
N SER A 97 43.42 -83.90 0.66
CA SER A 97 43.17 -84.56 1.94
C SER A 97 42.52 -85.93 1.76
N ALA A 98 41.53 -86.04 0.86
CA ALA A 98 40.92 -87.32 0.51
C ALA A 98 41.92 -88.28 -0.14
N ARG A 99 42.84 -87.75 -0.96
CA ARG A 99 43.90 -88.53 -1.63
C ARG A 99 44.94 -89.09 -0.64
N ALA A 100 45.24 -88.35 0.43
CA ALA A 100 46.15 -88.78 1.50
C ALA A 100 45.52 -89.83 2.46
N GLY A 101 44.23 -90.15 2.32
CA GLY A 101 43.55 -91.18 3.11
C GLY A 101 43.51 -90.84 4.61
N GLU A 102 43.88 -91.81 5.46
CA GLU A 102 43.87 -91.65 6.93
C GLU A 102 44.78 -90.51 7.42
N ALA A 103 45.89 -90.23 6.74
CA ALA A 103 46.81 -89.16 7.12
C ALA A 103 46.25 -87.75 6.84
N GLY A 104 45.28 -87.62 5.92
CA GLY A 104 44.67 -86.35 5.52
C GLY A 104 43.42 -85.96 6.31
N ARG A 105 42.95 -86.80 7.24
CA ARG A 105 41.65 -86.64 7.90
C ARG A 105 41.49 -85.32 8.67
N GLY A 106 42.55 -84.86 9.34
CA GLY A 106 42.55 -83.56 10.04
C GLY A 106 42.52 -82.37 9.08
N PHE A 107 43.22 -82.46 7.94
CA PHE A 107 43.22 -81.42 6.91
C PHE A 107 41.87 -81.34 6.17
N ALA A 108 41.16 -82.45 6.01
CA ALA A 108 39.82 -82.47 5.43
C ALA A 108 38.83 -81.62 6.23
N VAL A 109 38.85 -81.72 7.57
CA VAL A 109 37.98 -80.92 8.45
C VAL A 109 38.29 -79.42 8.33
N VAL A 110 39.57 -79.05 8.28
CA VAL A 110 39.98 -77.65 8.08
C VAL A 110 39.55 -77.14 6.71
N ALA A 111 39.70 -77.95 5.66
CA ALA A 111 39.31 -77.58 4.30
C ALA A 111 37.80 -77.33 4.21
N ASP A 112 36.96 -78.17 4.83
CA ASP A 112 35.50 -77.97 4.86
C ASP A 112 35.11 -76.70 5.63
N GLU A 113 35.77 -76.39 6.75
CA GLU A 113 35.52 -75.16 7.53
C GLU A 113 35.90 -73.90 6.72
N VAL A 114 37.06 -73.91 6.06
CA VAL A 114 37.50 -72.80 5.19
C VAL A 114 36.52 -72.64 4.02
N ARG A 115 36.00 -73.74 3.47
CA ARG A 115 34.96 -73.71 2.43
C ARG A 115 33.69 -73.02 2.95
N GLY A 116 33.22 -73.40 4.13
CA GLY A 116 32.07 -72.76 4.79
C GLY A 116 32.25 -71.25 4.99
N LEU A 117 33.40 -70.85 5.55
CA LEU A 117 33.74 -69.43 5.75
C LEU A 117 33.81 -68.65 4.43
N SER A 118 34.35 -69.26 3.37
CA SER A 118 34.41 -68.63 2.05
C SER A 118 33.02 -68.41 1.45
N GLN A 119 32.11 -69.38 1.59
CA GLN A 119 30.73 -69.25 1.12
C GLN A 119 29.97 -68.17 1.91
N GLN A 120 30.14 -68.13 3.24
CA GLN A 120 29.56 -67.09 4.09
C GLN A 120 30.11 -65.69 3.74
N SER A 121 31.40 -65.59 3.42
CA SER A 121 32.03 -64.34 2.96
C SER A 121 31.41 -63.86 1.63
N ARG A 122 31.20 -64.78 0.69
CA ARG A 122 30.54 -64.48 -0.59
C ARG A 122 29.11 -63.98 -0.38
N GLU A 123 28.34 -64.64 0.47
CA GLU A 123 26.96 -64.26 0.74
C GLU A 123 26.87 -62.87 1.39
N THR A 124 27.77 -62.58 2.33
CA THR A 124 27.87 -61.27 2.98
C THR A 124 28.22 -60.18 1.98
N ALA A 125 29.19 -60.43 1.09
CA ALA A 125 29.57 -59.47 0.04
C ALA A 125 28.44 -59.23 -0.98
N SER A 126 27.62 -60.24 -1.27
CA SER A 126 26.41 -60.08 -2.08
C SER A 126 25.40 -59.15 -1.41
N LYS A 127 25.12 -59.35 -0.11
CA LYS A 127 24.25 -58.46 0.68
C LYS A 127 24.78 -57.03 0.76
N MET A 128 26.10 -56.86 0.88
CA MET A 128 26.73 -55.53 0.80
C MET A 128 26.48 -54.86 -0.56
N THR A 129 26.58 -55.61 -1.65
CA THR A 129 26.32 -55.10 -3.00
C THR A 129 24.87 -54.64 -3.17
N GLU A 130 23.90 -55.41 -2.66
CA GLU A 130 22.48 -55.05 -2.67
C GLU A 130 22.20 -53.78 -1.85
N GLN A 131 22.80 -53.66 -0.66
CA GLN A 131 22.69 -52.45 0.16
C GLN A 131 23.28 -51.24 -0.53
N VAL A 132 24.48 -51.36 -1.13
CA VAL A 132 25.11 -50.25 -1.87
C VAL A 132 24.26 -49.82 -3.07
N ASN A 133 23.66 -50.76 -3.82
CA ASN A 133 22.75 -50.42 -4.90
C ASN A 133 21.50 -49.67 -4.40
N SER A 134 20.96 -50.07 -3.23
CA SER A 134 19.81 -49.41 -2.61
C SER A 134 20.14 -47.98 -2.18
N VAL A 135 21.33 -47.77 -1.60
CA VAL A 135 21.83 -46.44 -1.24
C VAL A 135 22.03 -45.58 -2.49
N ASN A 136 22.59 -46.12 -3.57
CA ASN A 136 22.74 -45.40 -4.83
C ASN A 136 21.40 -44.92 -5.39
N ALA A 137 20.40 -45.80 -5.43
CA ALA A 137 19.06 -45.42 -5.90
C ALA A 137 18.43 -44.32 -5.02
N ALA A 138 18.66 -44.35 -3.70
CA ALA A 138 18.20 -43.31 -2.81
C ALA A 138 18.90 -41.96 -3.04
N ILE A 139 20.22 -41.97 -3.30
CA ILE A 139 20.98 -40.76 -3.62
C ILE A 139 20.53 -40.18 -4.97
N GLU A 140 20.33 -41.03 -5.98
CA GLU A 140 19.88 -40.59 -7.32
C GLU A 140 18.51 -39.93 -7.24
N LYS A 141 17.56 -40.54 -6.54
CA LYS A 141 16.25 -39.94 -6.27
C LYS A 141 16.36 -38.61 -5.51
N ALA A 142 17.29 -38.50 -4.56
CA ALA A 142 17.52 -37.27 -3.83
C ALA A 142 18.08 -36.15 -4.72
N CYS A 143 19.01 -36.47 -5.63
CA CYS A 143 19.50 -35.55 -6.64
C CYS A 143 18.36 -35.05 -7.54
N GLU A 144 17.52 -35.93 -8.06
CA GLU A 144 16.38 -35.57 -8.89
C GLU A 144 15.41 -34.60 -8.17
N MET A 145 15.10 -34.89 -6.90
CA MET A 145 14.24 -34.01 -6.09
C MET A 145 14.86 -32.62 -5.90
N VAL A 146 16.16 -32.53 -5.61
CA VAL A 146 16.84 -31.25 -5.42
C VAL A 146 16.95 -30.48 -6.76
N GLU A 147 17.16 -31.16 -7.87
CA GLU A 147 17.17 -30.54 -9.21
C GLU A 147 15.79 -30.00 -9.59
N GLN A 148 14.71 -30.73 -9.30
CA GLN A 148 13.35 -30.25 -9.54
C GLN A 148 13.06 -29.00 -8.70
N VAL A 149 13.38 -29.05 -7.40
CA VAL A 149 13.22 -27.91 -6.49
C VAL A 149 14.01 -26.69 -6.95
N ASN A 150 15.24 -26.86 -7.47
CA ASN A 150 16.03 -25.75 -7.99
C ASN A 150 15.39 -25.10 -9.23
N LYS A 151 14.76 -25.87 -10.11
CA LYS A 151 14.05 -25.33 -11.28
C LYS A 151 12.84 -24.51 -10.86
N ASP A 152 11.97 -25.11 -10.03
CA ASP A 152 10.72 -24.49 -9.57
C ASP A 152 11.03 -23.19 -8.81
N GLU A 153 12.07 -23.18 -7.98
CA GLU A 153 12.45 -21.98 -7.25
C GLU A 153 13.06 -20.89 -8.13
N THR A 154 13.83 -21.25 -9.16
CA THR A 154 14.37 -20.23 -10.08
C THR A 154 13.23 -19.48 -10.78
N GLU A 155 12.20 -20.21 -11.20
CA GLU A 155 10.98 -19.60 -11.75
C GLU A 155 10.27 -18.74 -10.71
N GLN A 156 10.10 -19.26 -9.49
CA GLN A 156 9.43 -18.53 -8.41
C GLN A 156 10.20 -17.27 -7.98
N MET A 157 11.53 -17.29 -8.04
CA MET A 157 12.37 -16.13 -7.75
C MET A 157 12.19 -15.05 -8.81
N ASN A 158 12.19 -15.40 -10.10
CA ASN A 158 11.92 -14.45 -11.18
C ASN A 158 10.52 -13.83 -11.05
N ASN A 159 9.50 -14.65 -10.74
CA ASN A 159 8.15 -14.17 -10.52
C ASN A 159 8.06 -13.25 -9.29
N THR A 160 8.82 -13.55 -8.24
CA THR A 160 8.90 -12.71 -7.03
C THR A 160 9.55 -11.37 -7.36
N GLU A 161 10.68 -11.35 -8.07
CA GLU A 161 11.35 -10.11 -8.52
C GLU A 161 10.40 -9.25 -9.37
N GLN A 162 9.68 -9.84 -10.32
CA GLN A 162 8.69 -9.12 -11.13
C GLN A 162 7.54 -8.55 -10.29
N CYS A 163 6.99 -9.35 -9.37
CA CYS A 163 5.92 -8.91 -8.47
C CYS A 163 6.38 -7.73 -7.59
N ILE A 164 7.63 -7.77 -7.11
CA ILE A 164 8.23 -6.67 -6.34
C ILE A 164 8.26 -5.38 -7.18
N ASP A 165 8.75 -5.46 -8.42
CA ASP A 165 8.81 -4.30 -9.31
C ASP A 165 7.41 -3.76 -9.64
N GLU A 166 6.44 -4.63 -9.89
CA GLU A 166 5.04 -4.24 -10.12
C GLU A 166 4.43 -3.54 -8.90
N VAL A 167 4.62 -4.08 -7.70
CA VAL A 167 4.12 -3.49 -6.46
C VAL A 167 4.75 -2.11 -6.23
N ILE A 168 6.06 -1.96 -6.42
CA ILE A 168 6.75 -0.67 -6.26
C ILE A 168 6.21 0.36 -7.25
N ASN A 169 6.09 -0.01 -8.53
CA ASN A 169 5.54 0.88 -9.56
C ASN A 169 4.09 1.28 -9.25
N HIS A 170 3.27 0.34 -8.76
CA HIS A 170 1.90 0.61 -8.37
C HIS A 170 1.82 1.59 -7.20
N PHE A 171 2.66 1.42 -6.17
CA PHE A 171 2.72 2.35 -5.04
C PHE A 171 3.18 3.75 -5.46
N GLN A 172 4.19 3.86 -6.33
CA GLN A 172 4.62 5.15 -6.87
C GLN A 172 3.47 5.87 -7.60
N HIS A 173 2.71 5.12 -8.40
CA HIS A 173 1.54 5.67 -9.10
C HIS A 173 0.44 6.12 -8.12
N ILE A 174 0.20 5.36 -7.04
CA ILE A 174 -0.76 5.76 -5.98
C ILE A 174 -0.33 7.07 -5.34
N VAL A 175 0.96 7.21 -4.98
CA VAL A 175 1.48 8.45 -4.37
C VAL A 175 1.27 9.63 -5.30
N GLN A 176 1.63 9.50 -6.57
CA GLN A 176 1.42 10.55 -7.57
C GLN A 176 -0.06 10.94 -7.69
N THR A 177 -0.95 9.94 -7.78
CA THR A 177 -2.40 10.18 -7.88
C THR A 177 -2.95 10.88 -6.63
N LEU A 178 -2.44 10.52 -5.44
CA LEU A 178 -2.83 11.16 -4.18
C LEU A 178 -2.37 12.62 -4.11
N ASP A 179 -1.17 12.94 -4.63
CA ASP A 179 -0.70 14.32 -4.71
C ASP A 179 -1.57 15.16 -5.66
N GLU A 180 -1.85 14.63 -6.86
CA GLU A 180 -2.76 15.27 -7.83
C GLU A 180 -4.17 15.51 -7.23
N GLN A 181 -4.71 14.54 -6.48
CA GLN A 181 -6.00 14.69 -5.80
C GLN A 181 -5.95 15.70 -4.65
N ALA A 182 -4.85 15.76 -3.89
CA ALA A 182 -4.68 16.73 -2.82
C ALA A 182 -4.58 18.17 -3.35
N GLN A 183 -3.91 18.36 -4.48
CA GLN A 183 -3.86 19.63 -5.20
C GLN A 183 -5.26 20.03 -5.70
N GLY A 184 -5.98 19.13 -6.37
CA GLY A 184 -7.36 19.38 -6.83
C GLY A 184 -8.32 19.74 -5.69
N LEU A 185 -8.24 19.04 -4.56
CA LEU A 185 -9.06 19.35 -3.38
C LEU A 185 -8.76 20.76 -2.81
N THR A 186 -7.50 21.20 -2.91
CA THR A 186 -7.08 22.54 -2.48
C THR A 186 -7.68 23.61 -3.41
N GLU A 187 -7.67 23.37 -4.72
CA GLU A 187 -8.30 24.26 -5.70
C GLU A 187 -9.82 24.35 -5.49
N ASP A 188 -10.50 23.20 -5.35
CA ASP A 188 -11.94 23.14 -5.09
C ASP A 188 -12.32 23.88 -3.80
N ALA A 189 -11.56 23.67 -2.72
CA ALA A 189 -11.81 24.35 -1.46
C ALA A 189 -11.64 25.87 -1.56
N GLN A 190 -10.69 26.36 -2.37
CA GLN A 190 -10.55 27.78 -2.66
C GLN A 190 -11.74 28.32 -3.46
N GLN A 191 -12.20 27.59 -4.48
CA GLN A 191 -13.36 27.99 -5.27
C GLN A 191 -14.66 28.03 -4.44
N VAL A 192 -14.85 27.05 -3.55
CA VAL A 192 -15.98 27.03 -2.60
C VAL A 192 -15.91 28.23 -1.67
N LYS A 193 -14.74 28.57 -1.14
CA LYS A 193 -14.54 29.76 -0.30
C LYS A 193 -14.97 31.04 -1.03
N GLU A 194 -14.50 31.24 -2.26
CA GLU A 194 -14.86 32.40 -3.08
C GLU A 194 -16.37 32.47 -3.35
N THR A 195 -16.98 31.33 -3.69
CA THR A 195 -18.42 31.22 -3.92
C THR A 195 -19.23 31.58 -2.68
N VAL A 196 -18.83 31.07 -1.51
CA VAL A 196 -19.49 31.38 -0.24
C VAL A 196 -19.38 32.88 0.07
N THR A 197 -18.20 33.48 -0.11
CA THR A 197 -18.02 34.93 0.05
C THR A 197 -18.96 35.73 -0.86
N HIS A 198 -19.09 35.33 -2.13
CA HIS A 198 -20.03 35.99 -3.05
C HIS A 198 -21.51 35.82 -2.64
N VAL A 199 -21.89 34.65 -2.10
CA VAL A 199 -23.25 34.43 -1.58
C VAL A 199 -23.55 35.34 -0.39
N ILE A 200 -22.59 35.50 0.54
CA ILE A 200 -22.73 36.42 1.68
C ILE A 200 -22.99 37.85 1.18
N ILE A 201 -22.18 38.32 0.22
CA ILE A 201 -22.32 39.67 -0.36
C ILE A 201 -23.70 39.85 -1.00
N ARG A 202 -24.17 38.86 -1.78
CA ARG A 202 -25.48 38.92 -2.43
C ARG A 202 -26.63 38.94 -1.44
N LEU A 203 -26.54 38.16 -0.35
CA LEU A 203 -27.56 38.16 0.71
C LEU A 203 -27.61 39.50 1.44
N GLN A 204 -26.46 40.11 1.74
CA GLN A 204 -26.40 41.44 2.34
C GLN A 204 -27.02 42.50 1.44
N PHE A 205 -26.73 42.46 0.14
CA PHE A 205 -27.35 43.35 -0.84
C PHE A 205 -28.87 43.16 -0.91
N GLN A 206 -29.34 41.91 -0.92
CA GLN A 206 -30.78 41.61 -0.92
C GLN A 206 -31.48 42.13 0.34
N ASP A 207 -30.88 41.92 1.52
CA ASP A 207 -31.41 42.44 2.79
C ASP A 207 -31.47 43.98 2.77
N ARG A 208 -30.39 44.61 2.31
CA ARG A 208 -30.30 46.07 2.12
C ARG A 208 -31.43 46.59 1.22
N VAL A 209 -31.66 45.96 0.07
CA VAL A 209 -32.74 46.33 -0.86
C VAL A 209 -34.11 46.12 -0.22
N SER A 210 -34.31 45.02 0.49
CA SER A 210 -35.57 44.71 1.17
C SER A 210 -35.93 45.77 2.20
N GLN A 211 -34.96 46.21 3.01
CA GLN A 211 -35.14 47.30 3.99
C GLN A 211 -35.49 48.63 3.31
N ILE A 212 -34.83 48.96 2.19
CA ILE A 212 -35.15 50.17 1.41
C ILE A 212 -36.58 50.09 0.86
N LEU A 213 -36.99 48.96 0.28
CA LEU A 213 -38.34 48.76 -0.26
C LEU A 213 -39.41 48.81 0.82
N GLU A 214 -39.17 48.22 1.98
CA GLU A 214 -40.09 48.29 3.11
C GLU A 214 -40.29 49.75 3.55
N GLN A 215 -39.20 50.51 3.64
CA GLN A 215 -39.26 51.92 3.99
C GLN A 215 -39.99 52.77 2.93
N ILE A 216 -39.72 52.53 1.64
CA ILE A 216 -40.43 53.21 0.55
C ILE A 216 -41.93 52.89 0.64
N THR A 217 -42.28 51.61 0.82
CA THR A 217 -43.68 51.17 0.94
C THR A 217 -44.36 51.85 2.11
N ARG A 218 -43.73 51.87 3.30
CA ARG A 218 -44.25 52.55 4.49
C ARG A 218 -44.51 54.04 4.23
N ASN A 219 -43.53 54.74 3.65
CA ASN A 219 -43.66 56.16 3.32
C ASN A 219 -44.77 56.41 2.29
N LEU A 220 -44.91 55.55 1.27
CA LEU A 220 -45.98 55.68 0.28
C LEU A 220 -47.37 55.46 0.89
N THR A 221 -47.52 54.46 1.76
CA THR A 221 -48.77 54.21 2.48
C THR A 221 -49.14 55.40 3.36
N GLU A 222 -48.21 55.91 4.16
CA GLU A 222 -48.46 57.08 5.02
C GLU A 222 -48.83 58.33 4.21
N LEU A 223 -48.20 58.55 3.04
CA LEU A 223 -48.55 59.65 2.15
C LEU A 223 -49.96 59.47 1.58
N GLY A 224 -50.30 58.25 1.15
CA GLY A 224 -51.63 57.90 0.64
C GLY A 224 -52.73 58.12 1.68
N ASP A 225 -52.50 57.71 2.92
CA ASP A 225 -53.40 57.94 4.04
C ASP A 225 -53.58 59.44 4.31
N ALA A 226 -52.48 60.21 4.33
CA ALA A 226 -52.53 61.65 4.52
C ALA A 226 -53.30 62.37 3.40
N ILE A 227 -53.11 61.98 2.13
CA ILE A 227 -53.86 62.53 0.99
C ILE A 227 -55.35 62.21 1.13
N THR A 228 -55.69 60.96 1.49
CA THR A 228 -57.09 60.54 1.67
C THR A 228 -57.79 61.34 2.77
N LEU A 229 -57.11 61.57 3.90
CA LEU A 229 -57.63 62.40 4.99
C LEU A 229 -57.90 63.85 4.56
N VAL A 230 -57.00 64.45 3.76
CA VAL A 230 -57.20 65.80 3.21
C VAL A 230 -58.31 65.86 2.17
N GLN A 231 -58.53 64.79 1.41
CA GLN A 231 -59.66 64.70 0.48
C GLN A 231 -61.01 64.62 1.21
N GLN A 232 -61.06 63.98 2.39
CA GLN A 232 -62.26 63.85 3.21
C GLN A 232 -62.56 65.09 4.06
N ASP A 233 -61.54 65.75 4.61
CA ASP A 233 -61.66 66.99 5.38
C ASP A 233 -60.63 68.02 4.93
N ARG A 234 -61.10 69.02 4.17
CA ARG A 234 -60.27 70.11 3.61
C ARG A 234 -59.66 71.03 4.67
N ASN A 235 -60.19 71.05 5.89
CA ASN A 235 -59.66 71.84 7.01
C ASN A 235 -58.90 70.97 8.02
N HIS A 236 -58.61 69.70 7.67
CA HIS A 236 -57.91 68.79 8.55
C HIS A 236 -56.52 69.36 8.94
N PRO A 237 -56.08 69.29 10.20
CA PRO A 237 -54.81 69.86 10.67
C PRO A 237 -53.57 69.37 9.91
N ILE A 238 -53.68 68.21 9.27
CA ILE A 238 -52.61 67.58 8.47
C ILE A 238 -52.31 68.33 7.18
N VAL A 239 -53.23 69.17 6.68
CA VAL A 239 -53.05 69.99 5.46
C VAL A 239 -51.84 70.93 5.59
N GLY A 240 -51.59 71.49 6.78
CA GLY A 240 -50.40 72.33 7.06
C GLY A 240 -49.10 71.53 7.30
N GLN A 241 -49.20 70.20 7.37
CA GLN A 241 -48.07 69.28 7.56
C GLN A 241 -47.62 68.60 6.25
N LEU A 242 -48.46 68.60 5.22
CA LEU A 242 -48.18 68.12 3.86
C LEU A 242 -47.28 69.06 3.02
N SER A 243 -46.37 69.80 3.66
CA SER A 243 -45.37 70.55 2.90
C SER A 243 -44.26 69.61 2.41
N PRO A 244 -43.76 69.76 1.17
CA PRO A 244 -42.71 68.91 0.63
C PRO A 244 -41.47 68.83 1.54
N GLN A 245 -41.08 69.93 2.18
CA GLN A 245 -39.94 69.97 3.11
C GLN A 245 -40.17 69.20 4.41
N LYS A 246 -41.35 69.33 5.05
CA LYS A 246 -41.66 68.58 6.27
C LYS A 246 -41.71 67.08 6.00
N TRP A 247 -42.19 66.70 4.81
CA TRP A 247 -42.21 65.30 4.38
C TRP A 247 -40.80 64.74 4.12
N LEU A 248 -39.94 65.51 3.44
CA LEU A 248 -38.54 65.15 3.23
C LEU A 248 -37.78 65.00 4.56
N ASP A 249 -38.00 65.91 5.52
CA ASP A 249 -37.39 65.82 6.85
C ASP A 249 -37.88 64.59 7.63
N LYS A 250 -39.16 64.23 7.48
CA LYS A 250 -39.74 63.01 8.05
C LYS A 250 -39.19 61.73 7.41
N MET A 251 -39.03 61.72 6.08
CA MET A 251 -38.36 60.62 5.38
C MET A 251 -36.92 60.48 5.87
N LYS A 252 -36.21 61.60 6.04
CA LYS A 252 -34.85 61.63 6.59
C LYS A 252 -34.73 60.99 7.96
N SER A 253 -35.68 61.25 8.87
CA SER A 253 -35.65 60.64 10.21
C SER A 253 -35.91 59.14 10.23
N SER A 254 -36.45 58.58 9.14
CA SER A 254 -36.74 57.15 9.03
C SER A 254 -35.62 56.32 8.39
N TYR A 255 -34.56 56.98 7.86
CA TYR A 255 -33.42 56.26 7.30
C TYR A 255 -32.62 55.57 8.40
N THR A 256 -32.31 54.30 8.18
CA THR A 256 -31.51 53.51 9.10
C THR A 256 -30.05 53.42 8.67
N MET A 257 -29.74 53.75 7.41
CA MET A 257 -28.41 53.55 6.84
C MET A 257 -27.78 54.83 6.31
N ILE A 258 -26.44 54.87 6.37
CA ILE A 258 -25.62 56.04 6.03
C ILE A 258 -25.82 56.47 4.57
N GLU A 259 -25.88 55.52 3.62
CA GLU A 259 -26.02 55.84 2.19
C GLU A 259 -27.35 56.53 1.88
N GLN A 260 -28.44 56.18 2.59
CA GLN A 260 -29.75 56.81 2.39
C GLN A 260 -29.70 58.29 2.82
N HIS A 261 -29.02 58.58 3.92
CA HIS A 261 -28.78 59.95 4.37
C HIS A 261 -27.90 60.74 3.39
N GLN A 262 -26.90 60.10 2.79
CA GLN A 262 -26.03 60.73 1.79
C GLN A 262 -26.79 61.06 0.50
N VAL A 263 -27.59 60.13 -0.01
CA VAL A 263 -28.44 60.36 -1.20
C VAL A 263 -29.47 61.46 -0.92
N HIS A 264 -30.11 61.44 0.25
CA HIS A 264 -31.09 62.46 0.64
C HIS A 264 -30.49 63.87 0.79
N THR A 265 -29.19 63.98 1.09
CA THR A 265 -28.48 65.27 1.20
C THR A 265 -27.85 65.72 -0.12
N GLY A 266 -28.08 65.00 -1.23
CA GLY A 266 -27.59 65.36 -2.56
C GLY A 266 -26.10 65.10 -2.77
N LYS A 267 -25.43 64.39 -1.85
CA LYS A 267 -24.07 63.91 -2.09
C LYS A 267 -24.13 62.76 -3.09
N LYS A 268 -23.35 62.83 -4.18
CA LYS A 268 -23.19 61.70 -5.11
C LYS A 268 -22.76 60.49 -4.28
N SER A 269 -23.54 59.41 -4.33
CA SER A 269 -23.07 58.11 -3.90
C SER A 269 -21.83 57.79 -4.73
N THR A 270 -20.66 57.81 -4.11
CA THR A 270 -19.43 57.33 -4.71
C THR A 270 -19.46 55.81 -4.71
N HIS A 271 -20.33 55.23 -5.53
CA HIS A 271 -20.25 53.83 -5.92
C HIS A 271 -19.63 53.79 -7.31
N SER A 272 -18.30 53.83 -7.35
CA SER A 272 -17.56 53.26 -8.46
C SER A 272 -17.81 51.74 -8.41
N SER A 273 -18.11 51.17 -9.57
CA SER A 273 -18.53 49.79 -9.81
C SER A 273 -17.46 48.73 -9.51
N LYS A 274 -16.94 48.70 -8.28
CA LYS A 274 -16.23 47.57 -7.70
C LYS A 274 -16.83 47.31 -6.32
N PRO A 275 -17.21 46.07 -5.97
CA PRO A 275 -17.42 45.74 -4.57
C PRO A 275 -16.06 45.85 -3.89
N GLU A 276 -15.74 47.02 -3.36
CA GLU A 276 -14.65 47.16 -2.41
C GLU A 276 -15.02 46.28 -1.23
N VAL A 277 -14.21 45.27 -1.01
CA VAL A 277 -14.16 44.48 0.21
C VAL A 277 -13.81 45.45 1.32
N GLN A 278 -14.81 46.15 1.84
CA GLN A 278 -14.65 46.90 3.07
C GLN A 278 -14.51 45.84 4.15
N SER A 279 -13.27 45.70 4.61
CA SER A 279 -12.83 44.85 5.71
C SER A 279 -13.41 45.25 7.07
N ASP A 280 -14.60 45.86 7.09
CA ASP A 280 -15.39 46.14 8.27
C ASP A 280 -16.59 45.20 8.27
N ILE A 281 -16.27 43.91 8.40
CA ILE A 281 -17.22 42.96 9.01
C ILE A 281 -17.22 43.28 10.51
N THR A 282 -17.87 44.38 10.90
CA THR A 282 -18.20 44.64 12.30
C THR A 282 -19.43 43.79 12.63
N PHE A 283 -19.19 42.60 13.16
CA PHE A 283 -20.24 41.78 13.78
C PHE A 283 -20.72 42.48 15.06
N PHE A 284 -22.01 42.81 15.10
CA PHE A 284 -22.79 42.88 16.33
C PHE A 284 -23.83 41.76 16.30
#